data_AF-A0A453MEH4-F1
#
_entry.id   AF-A0A453MEH4-F1
#
_cell.length_a   1.000
_cell.length_b   1.000
_cell.length_c   1.000
_cell.angle_alpha   90.00
_cell.angle_beta   90.00
_cell.angle_gamma   90.00
#
_symmetry.space_group_name_H-M   'P 1'
#
loop_
_entity.id
_entity.type
_entity.pdbx_description
1 polymer ?
#
loop_
_entity_poly.entity_id
_entity_poly.type
_entity_poly.pdbx_seq_one_letter_code
_entity_poly.pdbx_strand_id
1 'polypeptide(L)'
;RCNHHHGGVRGLLPRCRRRKMRPLRGGPGAGADLAVLCCCFLLLSFLSHGADMPLGSSLSPAANSTSWSSPNSTFSLAFVPSPTSRSLFVAAVTYAGGVPVWSAGAGAAVDSRGSLRLSSSGDLQLVK
;
A
#
# COMPACT_ATOMS: atom_id res chain seq x y z
N ARG A 1 48.31 -36.70 -40.26
CA ARG A 1 49.38 -37.68 -40.50
C ARG A 1 50.08 -37.94 -39.17
N CYS A 2 49.74 -39.04 -38.48
CA CYS A 2 50.55 -39.70 -37.46
C CYS A 2 49.98 -41.10 -37.22
N ASN A 3 50.90 -42.03 -36.96
CA ASN A 3 50.85 -43.43 -37.36
C ASN A 3 50.25 -44.35 -36.30
N HIS A 4 49.83 -45.52 -36.78
CA HIS A 4 49.26 -46.64 -36.02
C HIS A 4 50.31 -47.34 -35.16
N HIS A 5 49.99 -47.67 -33.91
CA HIS A 5 50.68 -48.73 -33.16
C HIS A 5 49.64 -49.67 -32.53
N HIS A 6 49.67 -50.92 -33.00
CA HIS A 6 49.00 -52.07 -32.42
C HIS A 6 49.73 -52.52 -31.15
N GLY A 7 48.98 -52.79 -30.09
CA GLY A 7 49.44 -53.49 -28.91
C GLY A 7 48.25 -53.73 -27.99
N GLY A 8 47.70 -54.95 -28.02
CA GLY A 8 46.53 -55.33 -27.24
C GLY A 8 46.77 -55.32 -25.74
N VAL A 9 45.69 -55.39 -24.96
CA VAL A 9 45.47 -56.23 -23.76
C VAL A 9 44.14 -55.82 -23.12
N ARG A 10 43.22 -56.79 -23.09
CA ARG A 10 42.21 -57.09 -22.05
C ARG A 10 41.37 -55.93 -21.46
N GLY A 11 40.12 -55.93 -21.91
CA GLY A 11 38.88 -55.81 -21.12
C GLY A 11 38.86 -54.89 -19.90
N LEU A 12 37.97 -53.90 -19.96
CA LEU A 12 37.31 -53.32 -18.78
C LEU A 12 35.96 -52.73 -19.22
N LEU A 13 34.87 -53.33 -18.77
CA LEU A 13 33.52 -52.78 -18.91
C LEU A 13 33.47 -51.33 -18.36
N PRO A 14 32.75 -50.41 -19.01
CA PRO A 14 32.49 -49.10 -18.43
C PRO A 14 31.59 -49.27 -17.20
N ARG A 15 32.15 -49.05 -16.00
CA ARG A 15 31.32 -48.92 -14.80
C ARG A 15 30.49 -47.64 -14.93
N CYS A 16 29.19 -47.79 -15.20
CA CYS A 16 28.20 -46.74 -14.99
C CYS A 16 28.24 -46.31 -13.51
N ARG A 17 28.87 -45.18 -13.21
CA ARG A 17 28.72 -44.53 -11.90
C ARG A 17 27.31 -43.97 -11.80
N ARG A 18 26.45 -44.68 -11.08
CA ARG A 18 25.15 -44.18 -10.62
C ARG A 18 25.42 -42.95 -9.74
N ARG A 19 25.25 -41.74 -10.27
CA ARG A 19 25.20 -40.52 -9.44
C ARG A 19 23.98 -40.65 -8.56
N LYS A 20 24.19 -40.95 -7.27
CA LYS A 20 23.15 -40.82 -6.25
C LYS A 20 22.82 -39.32 -6.15
N MET A 21 21.69 -38.92 -6.74
CA MET A 21 21.14 -37.59 -6.50
C MET A 21 20.84 -37.48 -5.01
N ARG A 22 21.57 -36.58 -4.34
CA ARG A 22 21.24 -36.18 -2.99
C ARG A 22 19.97 -35.34 -3.08
N PRO A 23 18.91 -35.66 -2.32
CA PRO A 23 17.77 -34.77 -2.24
C PRO A 23 18.26 -33.41 -1.73
N LEU A 24 17.77 -32.34 -2.35
CA LEU A 24 17.96 -30.99 -1.83
C LEU A 24 17.31 -30.97 -0.45
N ARG A 25 18.15 -31.15 0.56
CA ARG A 25 17.79 -31.08 1.97
C ARG A 25 17.31 -29.66 2.19
N GLY A 26 15.99 -29.46 2.20
CA GLY A 26 15.38 -28.21 2.65
C GLY A 26 15.98 -27.89 4.00
N GLY A 27 16.73 -26.79 4.07
CA GLY A 27 17.37 -26.36 5.30
C GLY A 27 16.30 -26.12 6.37
N PRO A 28 16.55 -26.45 7.64
CA PRO A 28 15.58 -26.30 8.73
C PRO A 28 15.12 -24.85 9.01
N GLY A 29 15.59 -23.86 8.24
CA GLY A 29 15.20 -22.45 8.34
C GLY A 29 14.12 -22.01 7.35
N ALA A 30 13.96 -22.68 6.20
CA ALA A 30 13.14 -22.13 5.10
C ALA A 30 11.65 -21.91 5.46
N GLY A 31 11.09 -22.75 6.33
CA GLY A 31 9.72 -22.57 6.83
C GLY A 31 9.61 -21.47 7.89
N ALA A 32 10.64 -21.29 8.71
CA ALA A 32 10.71 -20.20 9.69
C ALA A 32 10.92 -18.85 8.98
N ASP A 33 11.75 -18.81 7.94
CA ASP A 33 11.98 -17.63 7.11
C ASP A 33 10.68 -17.19 6.41
N LEU A 34 9.92 -18.14 5.85
CA LEU A 34 8.63 -17.85 5.22
C LEU A 34 7.57 -17.41 6.25
N ALA A 35 7.54 -18.02 7.42
CA ALA A 35 6.64 -17.64 8.51
C ALA A 35 6.96 -16.24 9.05
N VAL A 36 8.24 -15.92 9.23
CA VAL A 36 8.69 -14.58 9.64
C VAL A 36 8.33 -13.55 8.58
N LEU A 37 8.59 -13.84 7.30
CA LEU A 37 8.23 -12.94 6.20
C LEU A 37 6.72 -12.69 6.13
N CYS A 38 5.92 -13.75 6.28
CA CYS A 38 4.46 -13.68 6.31
C CYS A 38 3.96 -12.86 7.51
N CYS A 39 4.48 -13.11 8.72
CA CYS A 39 4.19 -12.32 9.91
C CYS A 39 4.55 -10.85 9.72
N CYS A 40 5.73 -10.54 9.17
CA CYS A 40 6.13 -9.17 8.86
C CYS A 40 5.16 -8.51 7.89
N PHE A 41 4.75 -9.20 6.82
CA PHE A 41 3.81 -8.66 5.82
C PHE A 41 2.42 -8.40 6.42
N LEU A 42 1.91 -9.30 7.26
CA LEU A 42 0.65 -9.11 7.98
C LEU A 42 0.75 -7.94 8.96
N LEU A 43 1.82 -7.86 9.76
CA LEU A 43 2.08 -6.74 10.67
C LEU A 43 2.13 -5.40 9.91
N LEU A 44 2.88 -5.32 8.82
CA LEU A 44 2.95 -4.12 7.98
C LEU A 44 1.57 -3.71 7.44
N SER A 45 0.72 -4.69 7.10
CA SER A 45 -0.66 -4.47 6.64
C SER A 45 -1.55 -3.90 7.76
N PHE A 46 -1.40 -4.40 8.99
CA PHE A 46 -2.11 -3.85 10.17
C PHE A 46 -1.65 -2.44 10.54
N LEU A 47 -0.37 -2.10 10.33
CA LEU A 47 0.14 -0.74 10.52
C LEU A 47 -0.29 0.22 9.39
N SER A 48 -0.70 -0.28 8.23
CA SER A 48 -1.16 0.51 7.08
C SER A 48 -2.68 0.54 6.96
N HIS A 49 -3.39 0.58 8.09
CA HIS A 49 -4.81 0.89 8.09
C HIS A 49 -5.01 2.37 7.78
N GLY A 50 -5.29 2.73 6.54
CA GLY A 50 -5.69 4.09 6.14
C GLY A 50 -6.91 4.56 6.94
N ALA A 51 -7.04 5.87 7.19
CA ALA A 51 -8.30 6.38 7.69
C ALA A 51 -9.32 6.31 6.55
N ASP A 52 -10.14 5.26 6.60
CA ASP A 52 -11.21 5.08 5.64
C ASP A 52 -12.34 6.05 5.96
N MET A 53 -12.85 6.70 4.91
CA MET A 53 -14.11 7.46 4.97
C MET A 53 -15.23 6.46 4.66
N PRO A 54 -16.05 6.04 5.64
CA PRO A 54 -17.08 5.04 5.38
C PRO A 54 -18.09 5.55 4.36
N LEU A 55 -18.63 4.66 3.54
CA LEU A 55 -19.78 5.00 2.69
C LEU A 55 -20.95 5.52 3.55
N GLY A 56 -21.63 6.55 3.06
CA GLY A 56 -22.71 7.24 3.77
C GLY A 56 -22.25 8.29 4.80
N SER A 57 -20.93 8.50 4.95
CA SER A 57 -20.39 9.50 5.87
C SER A 57 -20.33 10.90 5.27
N SER A 58 -20.21 11.91 6.14
CA SER A 58 -20.17 13.31 5.75
C SER A 58 -19.31 14.17 6.66
N LEU A 59 -18.64 15.16 6.08
CA LEU A 59 -18.02 16.28 6.79
C LEU A 59 -18.93 17.50 6.68
N SER A 60 -18.87 18.36 7.68
CA SER A 60 -19.46 19.70 7.66
C SER A 60 -18.40 20.72 8.11
N PRO A 61 -18.51 22.01 7.76
CA PRO A 61 -17.61 23.05 8.25
C PRO A 61 -17.84 23.51 9.69
N ALA A 62 -18.76 22.88 10.43
CA ALA A 62 -19.16 23.34 11.77
C ALA A 62 -18.00 23.27 12.80
N ALA A 63 -18.13 24.01 13.90
CA ALA A 63 -17.07 24.20 14.91
C ALA A 63 -16.56 22.91 15.58
N ASN A 64 -17.30 21.82 15.46
CA ASN A 64 -16.97 20.47 15.94
C ASN A 64 -16.78 19.48 14.78
N SER A 65 -16.36 19.97 13.62
CA SER A 65 -16.19 19.18 12.43
C SER A 65 -15.19 18.05 12.64
N THR A 66 -15.64 16.85 12.34
CA THR A 66 -14.78 15.68 12.19
C THR A 66 -13.85 15.93 11.02
N SER A 67 -12.60 15.49 11.13
CA SER A 67 -11.66 15.38 10.02
C SER A 67 -11.29 13.91 9.82
N TRP A 68 -10.96 13.52 8.59
CA TRP A 68 -10.31 12.23 8.33
C TRP A 68 -8.82 12.43 8.17
N SER A 69 -8.09 12.11 9.21
CA SER A 69 -6.63 12.19 9.24
C SER A 69 -6.02 10.87 8.81
N SER A 70 -4.99 10.89 7.96
CA SER A 70 -4.21 9.70 7.63
C SER A 70 -3.62 9.06 8.89
N PRO A 71 -3.21 7.78 8.85
CA PRO A 71 -2.83 7.03 10.07
C PRO A 71 -1.63 7.63 10.80
N ASN A 72 -0.72 8.25 10.05
CA ASN A 72 0.45 8.98 10.55
C ASN A 72 0.18 10.49 10.76
N SER A 73 -1.06 10.93 10.61
CA SER A 73 -1.49 12.34 10.70
C SER A 73 -0.74 13.31 9.76
N THR A 74 -0.11 12.82 8.69
CA THR A 74 0.57 13.69 7.72
C THR A 74 -0.39 14.35 6.74
N PHE A 75 -1.53 13.72 6.47
CA PHE A 75 -2.59 14.29 5.64
C PHE A 75 -3.90 14.31 6.41
N SER A 76 -4.76 15.28 6.12
CA SER A 76 -6.14 15.29 6.64
C SER A 76 -7.11 15.86 5.63
N LEU A 77 -8.27 15.22 5.49
CA LEU A 77 -9.42 15.72 4.73
C LEU A 77 -10.39 16.41 5.71
N ALA A 78 -10.60 17.71 5.51
CA ALA A 78 -11.47 18.53 6.35
C ALA A 78 -11.98 19.75 5.58
N PHE A 79 -12.90 20.49 6.18
CA PHE A 79 -13.18 21.86 5.77
C PHE A 79 -12.15 22.81 6.39
N VAL A 80 -11.56 23.66 5.56
CA VAL A 80 -10.66 24.73 5.98
C VAL A 80 -11.24 26.09 5.61
N PRO A 81 -10.93 27.17 6.35
CA PRO A 81 -11.37 28.51 5.99
C PRO A 81 -10.92 28.90 4.58
N SER A 82 -11.80 29.54 3.82
CA SER A 82 -11.45 30.06 2.50
C SER A 82 -10.44 31.22 2.64
N PRO A 83 -9.37 31.27 1.83
CA PRO A 83 -8.41 32.37 1.85
C PRO A 83 -9.03 33.69 1.38
N THR A 84 -10.14 33.65 0.62
CA THR A 84 -10.83 34.84 0.10
C THR A 84 -11.92 35.36 1.02
N SER A 85 -12.42 34.57 1.97
CA SER A 85 -13.54 34.96 2.84
C SER A 85 -13.61 34.12 4.12
N ARG A 86 -13.62 34.78 5.29
CA ARG A 86 -13.66 34.11 6.60
C ARG A 86 -14.96 33.37 6.91
N SER A 87 -16.06 33.72 6.24
CA SER A 87 -17.36 33.07 6.42
C SER A 87 -17.58 31.86 5.52
N LEU A 88 -16.61 31.57 4.64
CA LEU A 88 -16.68 30.47 3.69
C LEU A 88 -15.60 29.44 3.98
N PHE A 89 -15.87 28.22 3.55
CA PHE A 89 -15.04 27.05 3.80
C PHE A 89 -14.81 26.27 2.51
N VAL A 90 -13.67 25.60 2.42
CA VAL A 90 -13.30 24.74 1.30
C VAL A 90 -13.00 23.36 1.84
N ALA A 91 -13.59 22.32 1.25
CA ALA A 91 -13.19 20.95 1.53
C ALA A 91 -11.83 20.68 0.88
N ALA A 92 -10.83 20.33 1.69
CA ALA A 92 -9.45 20.22 1.24
C ALA A 92 -8.74 19.05 1.91
N VAL A 93 -7.76 18.49 1.20
CA VAL A 93 -6.72 17.66 1.81
C VAL A 93 -5.56 18.58 2.17
N THR A 94 -5.16 18.57 3.43
CA THR A 94 -4.02 19.34 3.93
C THR A 94 -2.90 18.41 4.37
N TYR A 95 -1.66 18.82 4.09
CA TYR A 95 -0.46 18.25 4.69
C TYR A 95 -0.24 18.83 6.08
N ALA A 96 0.45 18.09 6.96
CA ALA A 96 0.84 18.53 8.29
C ALA A 96 1.41 19.96 8.28
N GLY A 97 0.91 20.80 9.18
CA GLY A 97 1.17 22.25 9.16
C GLY A 97 0.10 23.07 8.41
N GLY A 98 -0.95 22.43 7.89
CA GLY A 98 -2.13 23.10 7.32
C GLY A 98 -1.98 23.52 5.85
N VAL A 99 -1.01 22.96 5.14
CA VAL A 99 -0.75 23.30 3.73
C VAL A 99 -1.73 22.53 2.83
N PRO A 100 -2.65 23.19 2.10
CA PRO A 100 -3.57 22.48 1.20
C PRO A 100 -2.81 21.91 0.01
N VAL A 101 -2.99 20.61 -0.23
CA VAL A 101 -2.41 19.90 -1.40
C VAL A 101 -3.47 19.55 -2.45
N TRP A 102 -4.74 19.61 -2.07
CA TRP A 102 -5.89 19.42 -2.95
C TRP A 102 -7.12 20.14 -2.41
N SER A 103 -8.01 20.58 -3.30
CA SER A 103 -9.31 21.17 -2.96
C SER A 103 -10.44 20.59 -3.82
N ALA A 104 -11.59 20.38 -3.19
CA ALA A 104 -12.78 19.90 -3.89
C ALA A 104 -13.32 20.96 -4.85
N GLY A 105 -13.83 20.52 -6.01
CA GLY A 105 -14.47 21.40 -6.99
C GLY A 105 -13.60 22.57 -7.46
N ALA A 106 -12.27 22.38 -7.55
CA ALA A 106 -11.30 23.42 -7.87
C ALA A 106 -11.33 24.63 -6.92
N GLY A 107 -11.55 24.39 -5.62
CA GLY A 107 -11.63 25.43 -4.59
C GLY A 107 -13.04 26.00 -4.41
N ALA A 108 -14.07 25.23 -4.77
CA ALA A 108 -15.45 25.62 -4.55
C ALA A 108 -15.70 25.87 -3.05
N ALA A 109 -16.07 27.10 -2.72
CA ALA A 109 -16.34 27.52 -1.36
C ALA A 109 -17.82 27.27 -1.01
N VAL A 110 -18.06 26.92 0.26
CA VAL A 110 -19.38 26.66 0.83
C VAL A 110 -19.54 27.45 2.13
N ASP A 111 -20.77 27.71 2.57
CA ASP A 111 -21.02 28.29 3.90
C ASP A 111 -21.01 27.20 4.99
N SER A 112 -21.28 27.56 6.24
CA SER A 112 -21.24 26.64 7.39
C SER A 112 -22.27 25.50 7.35
N ARG A 113 -23.27 25.57 6.45
CA ARG A 113 -24.29 24.53 6.24
C ARG A 113 -23.90 23.54 5.14
N GLY A 114 -22.81 23.80 4.42
CA GLY A 114 -22.29 22.90 3.40
C GLY A 114 -21.84 21.55 3.94
N SER A 115 -21.61 20.59 3.05
CA SER A 115 -21.17 19.25 3.44
C SER A 115 -20.46 18.51 2.32
N LEU A 116 -19.37 17.83 2.65
CA LEU A 116 -18.71 16.87 1.75
C LEU A 116 -19.16 15.46 2.15
N ARG A 117 -19.83 14.76 1.23
CA ARG A 117 -20.47 13.46 1.53
C ARG A 117 -19.95 12.39 0.60
N LEU A 118 -19.62 11.23 1.15
CA LEU A 118 -19.40 10.03 0.36
C LEU A 118 -20.69 9.24 0.43
N SER A 119 -21.44 9.22 -0.67
CA SER A 119 -22.71 8.51 -0.74
C SER A 119 -22.54 7.00 -0.57
N SER A 120 -23.62 6.29 -0.29
CA SER A 120 -23.62 4.82 -0.25
C SER A 120 -23.34 4.19 -1.63
N SER A 121 -23.53 4.91 -2.73
CA SER A 121 -23.16 4.50 -4.09
C SER A 121 -21.69 4.75 -4.42
N GLY A 122 -20.93 5.45 -3.56
CA GLY A 122 -19.51 5.76 -3.78
C GLY A 122 -19.25 7.12 -4.44
N ASP A 123 -20.29 7.90 -4.73
CA ASP A 123 -20.11 9.28 -5.23
C ASP A 123 -19.67 10.21 -4.11
N LEU A 124 -18.56 10.93 -4.33
CA LEU A 124 -18.10 12.00 -3.47
C LEU A 124 -18.68 13.34 -3.93
N GLN A 125 -19.53 13.93 -3.11
CA GLN A 125 -20.32 15.11 -3.48
C GLN A 125 -20.07 16.26 -2.51
N LEU A 126 -19.89 17.46 -3.06
CA LEU A 126 -19.87 18.70 -2.30
C LEU A 126 -21.25 19.36 -2.39
N VAL A 127 -21.99 19.32 -1.29
CA VAL A 127 -23.31 19.95 -1.13
C VAL A 127 -23.12 21.33 -0.51
N LYS A 128 -23.76 22.34 -1.11
CA LYS A 128 -23.71 23.74 -0.66
C LYS A 128 -24.93 24.06 0.19
#